data_AF-A0A0C2Z6P5-F1
#
_entry.id   AF-A0A0C2Z6P5-F1
#
_cell.length_a   1.000
_cell.length_b   1.000
_cell.length_c   1.000
_cell.angle_alpha   90.00
_cell.angle_beta   90.00
_cell.angle_gamma   90.00
#
_symmetry.space_group_name_H-M   'P 1'
#
loop_
_entity.id
_entity.type
_entity.pdbx_description
1 polymer ?
#
loop_
_entity_poly.entity_id
_entity_poly.type
_entity_poly.pdbx_seq_one_letter_code
_entity_poly.pdbx_strand_id
1 'polypeptide(L)'
;MKKIVLLSMFILLVFVGCNDTDKTAQNIENIKLPNGYSYKAINNRGVAVEGQLGIYQIKVFSNYEETVNPQSRHHSIVVTMDDKNSEEIPLQLSYIDKTVVVAVYKDAQLVGQSDIITINEDEPLTIVNVTLND
;
A
#
# COMPACT_ATOMS: atom_id res chain seq x y z
N MET A 1 74.11 -11.71 38.53
CA MET A 1 73.91 -12.10 37.12
C MET A 1 72.75 -13.09 37.09
N LYS A 2 71.64 -13.03 36.35
CA LYS A 2 71.02 -12.13 35.37
C LYS A 2 69.50 -12.38 35.58
N LYS A 3 68.66 -11.35 35.73
CA LYS A 3 67.19 -11.50 35.69
C LYS A 3 66.76 -11.52 34.22
N ILE A 4 66.05 -12.57 33.79
CA ILE A 4 65.40 -12.64 32.49
C ILE A 4 63.97 -12.12 32.69
N VAL A 5 63.66 -10.99 32.07
CA VAL A 5 62.30 -10.46 31.96
C VAL A 5 61.84 -10.81 30.55
N LEU A 6 60.90 -11.75 30.43
CA LEU A 6 60.23 -12.06 29.17
C LEU A 6 58.98 -11.18 29.09
N LEU A 7 59.01 -10.17 28.22
CA LEU A 7 57.91 -9.26 27.95
C LEU A 7 56.97 -9.93 26.94
N SER A 8 55.77 -10.33 27.39
CA SER A 8 54.73 -10.86 26.51
C SER A 8 54.04 -9.71 25.79
N MET A 9 54.22 -9.62 24.48
CA MET A 9 53.66 -8.58 23.62
C MET A 9 52.30 -9.05 23.10
N PHE A 10 51.23 -8.61 23.75
CA PHE A 10 49.84 -8.79 23.28
C PHE A 10 49.56 -7.77 22.18
N ILE A 11 49.35 -8.24 20.94
CA ILE A 11 48.82 -7.40 19.85
C ILE A 11 47.30 -7.50 19.89
N LEU A 12 46.66 -6.41 20.32
CA LEU A 12 45.22 -6.23 20.26
C LEU A 12 44.86 -5.64 18.89
N LEU A 13 44.25 -6.43 18.01
CA LEU A 13 43.62 -5.91 16.79
C LEU A 13 42.31 -5.21 17.16
N VAL A 14 42.26 -3.89 16.97
CA VAL A 14 41.02 -3.12 17.00
C VAL A 14 40.50 -3.03 15.57
N PHE A 15 39.41 -3.75 15.27
CA PHE A 15 38.63 -3.48 14.06
C PHE A 15 37.66 -2.33 14.36
N VAL A 16 38.04 -1.12 13.92
CA VAL A 16 37.08 -0.03 13.72
C VAL A 16 36.52 -0.20 12.32
N GLY A 17 35.24 -0.55 12.24
CA GLY A 17 34.47 -0.62 11.01
C GLY A 17 33.05 -0.17 11.27
N CYS A 18 32.87 1.09 11.67
CA CYS A 18 31.59 1.78 11.51
C CYS A 18 31.40 2.05 10.02
N ASN A 19 30.73 1.13 9.33
CA ASN A 19 30.00 1.51 8.14
C ASN A 19 28.63 2.01 8.61
N ASP A 20 28.58 3.30 8.92
CA ASP A 20 27.33 4.05 8.99
C ASP A 20 26.69 3.98 7.60
N THR A 21 25.94 2.91 7.36
CA THR A 21 24.91 2.95 6.35
C THR A 21 23.80 3.76 6.97
N ASP A 22 23.91 5.08 6.78
CA ASP A 22 22.80 6.03 6.91
C ASP A 22 21.70 5.54 5.96
N LYS A 23 20.92 4.57 6.45
CA LYS A 23 19.57 4.38 5.97
C LYS A 23 18.84 5.59 6.53
N THR A 24 18.71 6.61 5.69
CA THR A 24 17.56 7.51 5.75
C THR A 24 16.34 6.62 5.86
N ALA A 25 15.93 6.34 7.10
CA ALA A 25 14.59 5.89 7.40
C ALA A 25 13.74 7.10 7.00
N GLN A 26 13.34 7.13 5.74
CA GLN A 26 12.31 8.04 5.29
C GLN A 26 11.19 7.88 6.29
N ASN A 27 10.79 9.02 6.83
CA ASN A 27 9.77 9.13 7.84
C ASN A 27 8.48 8.77 7.12
N ILE A 28 8.20 7.47 6.98
CA ILE A 28 6.95 6.99 6.40
C ILE A 28 5.93 7.39 7.44
N GLU A 29 5.33 8.57 7.23
CA GLU A 29 4.17 9.00 7.98
C GLU A 29 3.24 7.80 8.03
N ASN A 30 2.71 7.49 9.22
CA ASN A 30 1.81 6.36 9.39
C ASN A 30 0.50 6.67 8.65
N ILE A 31 0.50 6.50 7.32
CA ILE A 31 -0.68 6.60 6.48
C ILE A 31 -1.64 5.55 7.02
N LYS A 32 -2.86 5.98 7.28
CA LYS A 32 -3.94 5.12 7.74
C LYS A 32 -5.15 5.43 6.88
N LEU A 33 -5.89 4.37 6.57
CA LEU A 33 -7.20 4.50 5.97
C LEU A 33 -8.08 5.43 6.82
N PRO A 34 -8.96 6.23 6.19
CA PRO A 34 -9.93 7.02 6.91
C PRO A 34 -10.76 6.14 7.85
N ASN A 35 -11.17 6.70 8.99
CA ASN A 35 -11.92 5.96 9.98
C ASN A 35 -13.22 5.38 9.37
N GLY A 36 -13.50 4.12 9.66
CA GLY A 36 -14.67 3.39 9.14
C GLY A 36 -14.42 2.63 7.83
N TYR A 37 -13.36 2.89 7.08
CA TYR A 37 -13.06 2.17 5.82
C TYR A 37 -12.27 0.89 6.06
N SER A 38 -12.88 -0.07 6.76
CA SER A 38 -12.25 -1.33 7.14
C SER A 38 -12.64 -2.53 6.28
N TYR A 39 -13.73 -2.42 5.51
CA TYR A 39 -14.23 -3.53 4.70
C TYR A 39 -13.59 -3.49 3.32
N LYS A 40 -13.00 -4.62 2.88
CA LYS A 40 -12.54 -4.72 1.50
C LYS A 40 -13.77 -4.69 0.58
N ALA A 41 -13.73 -3.81 -0.42
CA ALA A 41 -14.75 -3.83 -1.44
C ALA A 41 -14.69 -5.14 -2.21
N ILE A 42 -15.84 -5.59 -2.74
CA ILE A 42 -15.96 -6.87 -3.46
C ILE A 42 -16.53 -6.68 -4.85
N ASN A 43 -16.16 -7.58 -5.76
CA ASN A 43 -16.84 -7.74 -7.04
C ASN A 43 -18.07 -8.66 -6.90
N ASN A 44 -18.83 -8.84 -7.98
CA ASN A 44 -20.01 -9.72 -8.01
C ASN A 44 -19.71 -11.22 -7.76
N ARG A 45 -18.43 -11.62 -7.65
CA ARG A 45 -18.02 -12.98 -7.26
C ARG A 45 -17.68 -13.08 -5.77
N GLY A 46 -17.81 -11.99 -5.02
CA GLY A 46 -17.46 -11.93 -3.60
C GLY A 46 -15.96 -11.90 -3.35
N VAL A 47 -15.16 -11.63 -4.39
CA VAL A 47 -13.71 -11.53 -4.29
C VAL A 47 -13.35 -10.08 -4.01
N ALA A 48 -12.39 -9.87 -3.11
CA ALA A 48 -11.86 -8.55 -2.82
C ALA A 48 -11.35 -7.86 -4.09
N VAL A 49 -11.71 -6.58 -4.22
CA VAL A 49 -11.37 -5.72 -5.36
C VAL A 49 -9.93 -5.25 -5.18
N GLU A 50 -9.03 -5.91 -5.89
CA GLU A 50 -7.59 -5.64 -5.88
C GLU A 50 -7.08 -5.53 -7.31
N GLY A 51 -6.08 -4.68 -7.52
CA GLY A 51 -5.41 -4.48 -8.81
C GLY A 51 -3.92 -4.25 -8.64
N GLN A 52 -3.21 -4.08 -9.75
CA GLN A 52 -1.78 -3.84 -9.76
C GLN A 52 -1.39 -2.68 -10.69
N LEU A 53 -0.31 -1.99 -10.33
CA LEU A 53 0.38 -1.07 -11.24
C LEU A 53 1.89 -1.18 -11.00
N GLY A 54 2.57 -1.97 -11.82
CA GLY A 54 3.99 -2.27 -11.62
C GLY A 54 4.23 -3.05 -10.33
N ILE A 55 4.96 -2.46 -9.38
CA ILE A 55 5.24 -3.07 -8.07
C ILE A 55 4.17 -2.76 -7.02
N TYR A 56 3.20 -1.90 -7.34
CA TYR A 56 2.19 -1.45 -6.41
C TYR A 56 0.96 -2.37 -6.43
N GLN A 57 0.49 -2.73 -5.24
CA GLN A 57 -0.78 -3.42 -5.05
C GLN A 57 -1.87 -2.41 -4.67
N ILE A 58 -2.94 -2.39 -5.44
CA ILE A 58 -4.10 -1.53 -5.21
C ILE A 58 -5.17 -2.35 -4.50
N LYS A 59 -5.80 -1.77 -3.47
CA LYS A 59 -6.93 -2.34 -2.75
C LYS A 59 -8.01 -1.29 -2.57
N VAL A 60 -9.27 -1.69 -2.73
CA VAL A 60 -10.40 -0.80 -2.54
C VAL A 60 -11.12 -1.16 -1.23
N PHE A 61 -11.43 -0.15 -0.43
CA PHE A 61 -12.09 -0.28 0.86
C PHE A 61 -13.39 0.52 0.90
N SER A 62 -14.32 0.08 1.73
CA SER A 62 -15.63 0.67 1.95
C SER A 62 -15.91 0.79 3.44
N ASN A 63 -16.80 1.71 3.79
CA ASN A 63 -17.40 1.81 5.12
C ASN A 63 -18.62 0.90 5.33
N TYR A 64 -18.98 0.11 4.32
CA TYR A 64 -20.06 -0.86 4.34
C TYR A 64 -19.54 -2.26 4.03
N GLU A 65 -20.03 -3.24 4.76
CA GLU A 65 -19.91 -4.65 4.38
C GLU A 65 -20.94 -4.97 3.31
N GLU A 66 -20.48 -5.42 2.14
CA GLU A 66 -21.38 -5.84 1.07
C GLU A 66 -21.54 -7.36 1.04
N THR A 67 -22.73 -7.80 0.65
CA THR A 67 -22.97 -9.19 0.30
C THR A 67 -22.79 -9.38 -1.19
N VAL A 68 -22.19 -10.51 -1.58
CA VAL A 68 -22.04 -10.89 -2.98
C VAL A 68 -23.40 -10.97 -3.67
N ASN A 69 -23.51 -10.34 -4.83
CA ASN A 69 -24.64 -10.46 -5.74
C ASN A 69 -24.13 -10.89 -7.13
N PRO A 70 -24.12 -12.20 -7.44
CA PRO A 70 -23.61 -12.73 -8.70
C PRO A 70 -24.33 -12.24 -9.96
N GLN A 71 -25.57 -11.75 -9.81
CA GLN A 71 -26.35 -11.20 -10.92
C GLN A 71 -26.09 -9.71 -11.15
N SER A 72 -25.37 -9.05 -10.23
CA SER A 72 -25.01 -7.65 -10.38
C SER A 72 -24.07 -7.45 -11.57
N ARG A 73 -24.30 -6.36 -12.30
CA ARG A 73 -23.30 -5.81 -13.24
C ARG A 73 -22.07 -5.34 -12.47
N HIS A 74 -21.06 -4.92 -13.24
CA HIS A 74 -19.85 -4.30 -12.71
C HIS A 74 -19.85 -2.79 -12.93
N HIS A 75 -19.23 -2.11 -11.99
CA HIS A 75 -18.60 -0.81 -12.17
C HIS A 75 -17.08 -1.04 -12.21
N SER A 76 -16.30 -0.20 -12.87
CA SER A 76 -14.84 -0.32 -12.88
C SER A 76 -14.19 0.83 -12.09
N ILE A 77 -13.07 0.55 -11.42
CA ILE A 77 -12.18 1.58 -10.89
C ILE A 77 -10.86 1.49 -11.67
N VAL A 78 -10.36 2.62 -12.14
CA VAL A 78 -8.98 2.75 -12.64
C VAL A 78 -8.24 3.70 -11.73
N VAL A 79 -7.06 3.30 -11.29
CA VAL A 79 -6.21 4.11 -10.42
C VAL A 79 -5.09 4.71 -11.24
N THR A 80 -4.94 6.03 -11.14
CA THR A 80 -3.87 6.79 -11.77
C THR A 80 -2.84 7.21 -10.74
N MET A 81 -1.57 6.88 -10.98
CA MET A 81 -0.41 7.24 -10.16
C MET A 81 0.72 7.66 -11.10
N ASP A 82 1.31 8.84 -10.88
CA ASP A 82 2.39 9.38 -11.70
C ASP A 82 2.11 9.27 -13.21
N ASP A 83 0.92 9.72 -13.63
CA ASP A 83 0.42 9.68 -15.02
C ASP A 83 0.32 8.28 -15.66
N LYS A 84 0.34 7.21 -14.85
CA LYS A 84 0.11 5.84 -15.29
C LYS A 84 -1.20 5.30 -14.73
N ASN A 85 -1.92 4.57 -15.55
CA ASN A 85 -3.18 3.93 -15.16
C ASN A 85 -2.97 2.45 -14.84
N SER A 86 -3.65 1.96 -13.81
CA SER A 86 -3.83 0.54 -13.56
C SER A 86 -4.71 -0.11 -14.63
N GLU A 87 -4.83 -1.44 -14.57
CA GLU A 87 -5.97 -2.11 -15.19
C GLU A 87 -7.30 -1.66 -14.58
N GLU A 88 -8.41 -1.95 -15.28
CA GLU A 88 -9.75 -1.81 -14.72
C GLU A 88 -9.96 -2.83 -13.60
N ILE A 89 -10.27 -2.33 -12.42
CA ILE A 89 -10.53 -3.13 -11.23
C ILE A 89 -12.05 -3.26 -11.06
N PRO A 90 -12.64 -4.45 -11.25
CA PRO A 90 -14.08 -4.62 -11.29
C PRO A 90 -14.67 -4.55 -9.88
N LEU A 91 -15.64 -3.67 -9.68
CA LEU A 91 -16.41 -3.44 -8.47
C LEU A 91 -17.86 -3.92 -8.68
N GLN A 92 -18.52 -4.42 -7.62
CA GLN A 92 -19.94 -4.75 -7.70
C GLN A 92 -20.78 -3.47 -7.88
N LEU A 93 -21.81 -3.48 -8.74
CA LEU A 93 -22.65 -2.30 -8.96
C LEU A 93 -23.41 -1.83 -7.70
N SER A 94 -23.57 -2.68 -6.68
CA SER A 94 -24.23 -2.28 -5.42
C SER A 94 -23.47 -1.21 -4.62
N TYR A 95 -22.27 -0.84 -5.07
CA TYR A 95 -21.53 0.30 -4.55
C TYR A 95 -21.96 1.65 -5.14
N ILE A 96 -22.84 1.70 -6.15
CA ILE A 96 -23.47 2.95 -6.60
C ILE A 96 -24.08 3.70 -5.41
N ASP A 97 -23.89 5.02 -5.40
CA ASP A 97 -24.27 5.98 -4.34
C ASP A 97 -23.60 5.70 -2.98
N LYS A 98 -22.63 4.78 -2.93
CA LYS A 98 -21.80 4.52 -1.76
C LYS A 98 -20.40 5.05 -1.95
N THR A 99 -19.70 5.12 -0.83
CA THR A 99 -18.36 5.66 -0.75
C THR A 99 -17.29 4.59 -0.61
N VAL A 100 -16.18 4.77 -1.30
CA VAL A 100 -15.00 3.91 -1.23
C VAL A 100 -13.73 4.73 -1.06
N VAL A 101 -12.66 4.07 -0.62
CA VAL A 101 -11.28 4.60 -0.57
C VAL A 101 -10.37 3.61 -1.28
N VAL A 102 -9.48 4.12 -2.12
CA VAL A 102 -8.43 3.34 -2.76
C VAL A 102 -7.16 3.45 -1.93
N ALA A 103 -6.52 2.32 -1.69
CA ALA A 103 -5.28 2.21 -0.92
C ALA A 103 -4.22 1.54 -1.76
N VAL A 104 -3.00 2.07 -1.73
CA VAL A 104 -1.88 1.61 -2.54
C VAL A 104 -0.78 1.11 -1.63
N TYR A 105 -0.35 -0.12 -1.87
CA TYR A 105 0.65 -0.81 -1.08
C TYR A 105 1.90 -1.13 -1.91
N LYS A 106 3.06 -1.03 -1.27
CA LYS A 106 4.36 -1.52 -1.77
C LYS A 106 4.95 -2.41 -0.68
N ASP A 107 5.28 -3.66 -1.00
CA ASP A 107 5.81 -4.63 -0.03
C ASP A 107 4.95 -4.76 1.25
N ALA A 108 3.61 -4.77 1.09
CA ALA A 108 2.61 -4.78 2.16
C ALA A 108 2.53 -3.52 3.04
N GLN A 109 3.35 -2.50 2.79
CA GLN A 109 3.26 -1.20 3.43
C GLN A 109 2.32 -0.27 2.66
N LEU A 110 1.43 0.42 3.37
CA LEU A 110 0.58 1.46 2.78
C LEU A 110 1.45 2.66 2.42
N VAL A 111 1.53 3.00 1.14
CA VAL A 111 2.37 4.09 0.59
C VAL A 111 1.55 5.21 -0.04
N GLY A 112 0.23 5.03 -0.19
CA GLY A 112 -0.66 6.07 -0.69
C GLY A 112 -2.13 5.68 -0.50
N GLN A 113 -3.00 6.68 -0.48
CA GLN A 113 -4.45 6.47 -0.50
C GLN A 113 -5.14 7.60 -1.25
N SER A 114 -6.33 7.33 -1.75
CA SER A 114 -7.20 8.37 -2.29
C SER A 114 -7.96 9.11 -1.18
N ASP A 115 -8.59 10.21 -1.56
CA ASP A 115 -9.74 10.74 -0.83
C ASP A 115 -10.91 9.75 -0.85
N ILE A 116 -11.96 10.07 -0.09
CA ILE A 116 -13.23 9.35 -0.15
C ILE A 116 -13.91 9.63 -1.50
N ILE A 117 -14.24 8.58 -2.23
CA ILE A 117 -14.84 8.64 -3.56
C ILE A 117 -16.27 8.14 -3.48
N THR A 118 -17.21 8.85 -4.10
CA THR A 118 -18.58 8.35 -4.31
C THR A 118 -18.65 7.66 -5.67
N ILE A 119 -19.20 6.46 -5.72
CA ILE A 119 -19.43 5.74 -6.98
C ILE A 119 -20.76 6.21 -7.58
N ASN A 120 -20.70 6.82 -8.75
CA ASN A 120 -21.89 7.34 -9.44
C ASN A 120 -22.43 6.33 -10.46
N GLU A 121 -23.75 6.30 -10.64
CA GLU A 121 -24.42 5.45 -11.63
C GLU A 121 -24.18 5.91 -13.08
N ASP A 122 -23.92 7.21 -13.28
CA ASP A 122 -23.86 7.83 -14.60
C ASP A 122 -22.64 7.41 -15.43
N GLU A 123 -21.58 6.91 -14.77
CA GLU A 123 -20.35 6.48 -15.41
C GLU A 123 -20.10 5.01 -15.10
N PRO A 124 -19.78 4.15 -16.08
CA PRO A 124 -19.46 2.74 -15.79
C PRO A 124 -18.07 2.56 -15.16
N LEU A 125 -17.28 3.63 -15.07
CA LEU A 125 -15.89 3.66 -14.68
C LEU A 125 -15.62 4.90 -13.81
N THR A 126 -14.91 4.73 -12.70
CA THR A 126 -14.39 5.83 -11.90
C THR A 126 -12.87 5.86 -11.98
N ILE A 127 -12.30 7.01 -12.35
CA ILE A 127 -10.85 7.25 -12.34
C ILE A 127 -10.47 7.88 -11.01
N VAL A 128 -9.49 7.28 -10.34
CA VAL A 128 -9.05 7.69 -9.01
C VAL A 128 -7.57 8.05 -9.06
N ASN A 129 -7.25 9.31 -8.76
CA ASN A 129 -5.87 9.75 -8.61
C ASN A 129 -5.38 9.44 -7.19
N VAL A 130 -4.21 8.81 -7.07
CA VAL A 130 -3.54 8.59 -5.78
C VAL A 130 -2.14 9.18 -5.83
N THR A 131 -1.83 10.02 -4.85
CA THR A 131 -0.47 10.51 -4.61
C THR A 131 0.26 9.57 -3.66
N LEU A 132 1.48 9.18 -4.03
CA LEU A 132 2.34 8.35 -3.20
C LEU A 132 3.13 9.23 -2.23
N ASN A 133 3.24 8.77 -0.99
CA ASN A 133 4.10 9.36 0.04
C ASN A 133 5.40 8.54 0.10
N ASP A 134 6.18 8.57 -0.98
CA ASP A 134 7.53 8.01 -1.02
C ASP A 134 8.57 8.99 -0.45
#